data_AF-A0A936JYC4-F1
#
_entry.id   AF-A0A936JYC4-F1
#
_cell.length_a   1.000
_cell.length_b   1.000
_cell.length_c   1.000
_cell.angle_alpha   90.00
_cell.angle_beta   90.00
_cell.angle_gamma   90.00
#
_symmetry.space_group_name_H-M   'P 1'
#
loop_
_entity.id
_entity.type
_entity.pdbx_description
1 polymer ?
#
loop_
_entity_poly.entity_id
_entity_poly.type
_entity_poly.pdbx_seq_one_letter_code
_entity_poly.pdbx_strand_id
1 'polypeptide(L)'
;MPGAQMADENGNPIPPRASITRFIYVEYSGTKMPDIKAVLYNGVSLDFSIVRVKEKTIAVGDQDLNPGNTITAKKGNTLLQINLQPFEGKTMPEAGSKNIIIKSKFAGKLCKFYVTNEKAFATLPRY
;
A
#
# COMPACT_ATOMS: atom_id res chain seq x y z
N MET A 1 11.22 -11.87 -21.13
CA MET A 1 11.86 -10.69 -21.74
C MET A 1 11.42 -9.45 -20.96
N PRO A 2 12.34 -8.70 -20.34
CA PRO A 2 12.00 -7.43 -19.70
C PRO A 2 11.86 -6.31 -20.75
N GLY A 3 10.80 -5.51 -20.67
CA GLY A 3 10.78 -4.14 -21.17
C GLY A 3 10.67 -3.91 -22.68
N ALA A 4 9.71 -4.54 -23.37
CA ALA A 4 9.34 -4.06 -24.70
C ALA A 4 8.76 -2.64 -24.56
N GLN A 5 9.54 -1.64 -25.01
CA GLN A 5 9.10 -0.25 -25.03
C GLN A 5 7.90 -0.15 -25.97
N MET A 6 6.72 0.16 -25.43
CA MET A 6 5.54 0.38 -26.27
C MET A 6 5.77 1.60 -27.15
N ALA A 7 5.37 1.51 -28.41
CA ALA A 7 5.40 2.62 -29.35
C ALA A 7 3.97 3.04 -29.72
N ASP A 8 3.76 4.32 -30.01
CA ASP A 8 2.49 4.83 -30.53
C ASP A 8 2.29 4.40 -32.00
N GLU A 9 1.15 4.77 -32.60
CA GLU A 9 0.83 4.46 -33.99
C GLU A 9 1.84 5.02 -35.01
N ASN A 10 2.69 5.97 -34.59
CA ASN A 10 3.73 6.60 -35.39
C ASN A 10 5.13 6.05 -35.09
N GLY A 11 5.25 5.02 -34.24
CA GLY A 11 6.53 4.44 -33.85
C GLY A 11 7.29 5.26 -32.80
N ASN A 12 6.69 6.31 -32.23
CA ASN A 12 7.34 7.06 -31.16
C ASN A 12 7.28 6.25 -29.86
N PRO A 13 8.36 6.21 -29.07
CA PRO A 13 8.33 5.52 -27.79
C PRO A 13 7.31 6.15 -26.84
N ILE A 14 6.38 5.33 -26.34
CA ILE A 14 5.47 5.72 -25.26
C ILE A 14 6.27 5.67 -23.96
N PRO A 15 6.44 6.80 -23.25
CA PRO A 15 7.12 6.79 -21.97
C PRO A 15 6.30 5.92 -20.99
N PRO A 16 6.96 5.05 -20.21
CA PRO A 16 6.27 4.21 -19.24
C PRO A 16 5.53 5.09 -18.25
N ARG A 17 4.25 4.79 -18.01
CA ARG A 17 3.45 5.53 -17.03
C ARG A 17 3.80 5.02 -15.63
N ALA A 18 4.01 5.94 -14.70
CA ALA A 18 4.20 5.58 -13.30
C ALA A 18 2.93 4.92 -12.74
N SER A 19 2.98 3.61 -12.49
CA SER A 19 1.92 2.90 -11.78
C SER A 19 2.15 3.06 -10.28
N ILE A 20 1.47 4.04 -9.67
CA ILE A 20 1.58 4.28 -8.23
C ILE A 20 0.65 3.30 -7.50
N THR A 21 1.22 2.20 -7.03
CA THR A 21 0.53 1.29 -6.11
C THR A 21 0.76 1.75 -4.68
N ARG A 22 -0.30 1.83 -3.87
CA ARG A 22 -0.19 2.15 -2.45
C ARG A 22 -0.78 1.06 -1.58
N PHE A 23 -0.05 0.73 -0.53
CA PHE A 23 -0.47 -0.21 0.49
C PHE A 23 0.03 0.24 1.86
N ILE A 24 -0.62 -0.24 2.91
CA ILE A 24 -0.19 -0.06 4.29
C ILE A 24 -0.09 -1.43 4.93
N TYR A 25 1.07 -1.73 5.54
CA TYR A 25 1.18 -2.89 6.41
C TYR A 25 0.77 -2.52 7.84
N VAL A 26 -0.12 -3.32 8.41
CA VAL A 26 -0.61 -3.15 9.78
C VAL A 26 -0.38 -4.43 10.55
N GLU A 27 0.32 -4.32 11.66
CA GLU A 27 0.41 -5.38 12.66
C GLU A 27 -0.78 -5.28 13.61
N TYR A 28 -1.51 -6.40 13.78
CA TYR A 28 -2.65 -6.47 14.69
C TYR A 28 -2.44 -7.53 15.76
N SER A 29 -2.81 -7.19 17.00
CA SER A 29 -2.73 -8.12 18.12
C SER A 29 -3.77 -9.23 17.97
N GLY A 30 -3.31 -10.49 18.04
CA GLY A 30 -4.16 -11.67 17.90
C GLY A 30 -4.51 -12.03 16.45
N THR A 31 -5.52 -12.89 16.29
CA THR A 31 -5.84 -13.58 15.04
C THR A 31 -7.17 -13.17 14.40
N LYS A 32 -7.89 -12.19 14.95
CA LYS A 32 -9.12 -11.68 14.32
C LYS A 32 -8.78 -10.58 13.31
N MET A 33 -9.49 -10.58 12.18
CA MET A 33 -9.40 -9.47 11.22
C MET A 33 -9.93 -8.19 11.89
N PRO A 34 -9.21 -7.06 11.77
CA PRO A 34 -9.69 -5.78 12.26
C PRO A 34 -10.88 -5.31 11.43
N ASP A 35 -11.83 -4.68 12.10
CA ASP A 35 -12.96 -4.02 11.46
C ASP A 35 -12.54 -2.60 11.05
N ILE A 36 -11.80 -2.47 9.94
CA ILE A 36 -11.39 -1.18 9.39
C ILE A 36 -12.58 -0.56 8.66
N LYS A 37 -12.92 0.68 9.04
CA LYS A 37 -14.07 1.42 8.51
C LYS A 37 -13.71 2.42 7.43
N ALA A 38 -12.54 3.02 7.53
CA ALA A 38 -12.07 4.01 6.56
C ALA A 38 -10.55 4.16 6.63
N VAL A 39 -9.96 4.48 5.48
CA VAL A 39 -8.59 4.96 5.38
C VAL A 39 -8.62 6.34 4.72
N LEU A 40 -8.04 7.32 5.40
CA LEU A 40 -7.85 8.66 4.86
C LEU A 40 -6.37 8.85 4.55
N TYR A 41 -6.08 9.37 3.38
CA TYR A 41 -4.74 9.65 2.90
C TYR A 41 -4.68 11.14 2.55
N ASN A 42 -3.93 11.92 3.34
CA ASN A 42 -3.96 13.39 3.32
C ASN A 42 -5.37 13.99 3.37
N GLY A 43 -6.24 13.41 4.21
CA GLY A 43 -7.63 13.86 4.35
C GLY A 43 -8.58 13.38 3.25
N VAL A 44 -8.08 12.74 2.18
CA VAL A 44 -8.91 12.13 1.15
C VAL A 44 -9.23 10.69 1.54
N SER A 45 -10.51 10.36 1.65
CA SER A 45 -10.93 8.98 1.83
C SER A 45 -10.57 8.15 0.59
N LEU A 46 -10.03 6.96 0.79
CA LEU A 46 -9.71 6.00 -0.26
C LEU A 46 -10.51 4.72 -0.08
N ASP A 47 -10.76 4.02 -1.19
CA ASP A 47 -11.20 2.63 -1.16
C ASP A 47 -10.05 1.74 -0.72
N PHE A 48 -10.39 0.64 -0.07
CA PHE A 48 -9.39 -0.29 0.43
C PHE A 48 -9.85 -1.74 0.42
N SER A 49 -8.89 -2.64 0.23
CA SER A 49 -9.04 -4.07 0.48
C SER A 49 -8.00 -4.53 1.48
N ILE A 50 -8.36 -5.52 2.31
CA ILE A 50 -7.47 -6.07 3.34
C ILE A 50 -7.14 -7.50 2.99
N VAL A 51 -5.84 -7.80 2.95
CA VAL A 51 -5.32 -9.14 2.75
C VAL A 51 -4.53 -9.55 3.98
N ARG A 52 -4.79 -10.76 4.50
CA ARG A 52 -3.93 -11.35 5.51
C ARG A 52 -2.66 -11.85 4.85
N VAL A 53 -1.52 -11.38 5.36
CA VAL A 53 -0.22 -11.89 4.95
C VAL A 53 0.03 -13.22 5.67
N LYS A 54 0.43 -14.26 4.93
CA LYS A 54 0.66 -15.60 5.50
C LYS A 54 2.01 -15.66 6.20
N GLU A 55 2.99 -14.98 5.64
CA GLU A 55 4.35 -14.88 6.14
C GLU A 55 4.42 -13.90 7.32
N LYS A 56 5.28 -14.21 8.30
CA LYS A 56 5.54 -13.30 9.42
C LYS A 56 6.53 -12.20 9.07
N THR A 57 7.43 -12.50 8.15
CA THR A 57 8.42 -11.56 7.62
C THR A 57 8.19 -11.45 6.12
N ILE A 58 8.05 -10.23 5.64
CA ILE A 58 7.89 -9.93 4.23
C ILE A 58 8.96 -8.96 3.78
N ALA A 59 9.47 -9.16 2.57
CA ALA A 59 10.18 -8.10 1.87
C ALA A 59 9.17 -7.14 1.25
N VAL A 60 9.46 -5.84 1.33
CA VAL A 60 8.58 -4.79 0.81
C VAL A 60 9.21 -4.12 -0.41
N GLY A 61 8.41 -3.99 -1.46
CA GLY A 61 8.90 -3.57 -2.77
C GLY A 61 9.62 -4.70 -3.52
N ASP A 62 10.21 -4.33 -4.65
CA ASP A 62 11.08 -5.21 -5.43
C ASP A 62 12.39 -5.44 -4.67
N GLN A 63 12.82 -6.68 -4.46
CA GLN A 63 13.99 -7.00 -3.65
C GLN A 63 15.32 -6.55 -4.28
N ASP A 64 15.41 -6.59 -5.60
CA ASP A 64 16.61 -6.20 -6.33
C ASP A 64 16.78 -4.68 -6.29
N LEU A 65 15.65 -3.96 -6.39
CA LEU A 65 15.63 -2.50 -6.35
C LEU A 65 15.59 -1.92 -4.92
N ASN A 66 15.13 -2.69 -3.94
CA ASN A 66 14.93 -2.23 -2.55
C ASN A 66 15.51 -3.22 -1.52
N PRO A 67 16.80 -3.58 -1.60
CA PRO A 67 17.39 -4.60 -0.72
C PRO A 67 17.28 -4.22 0.76
N GLY A 68 17.07 -5.23 1.61
CA GLY A 68 17.03 -5.08 3.07
C GLY A 68 15.75 -4.49 3.65
N ASN A 69 14.75 -4.14 2.82
CA ASN A 69 13.49 -3.64 3.31
C ASN A 69 12.56 -4.79 3.67
N THR A 70 12.50 -5.13 4.96
CA THR A 70 11.59 -6.15 5.47
C THR A 70 10.70 -5.62 6.60
N ILE A 71 9.52 -6.20 6.72
CA ILE A 71 8.61 -5.98 7.85
C ILE A 71 8.40 -7.33 8.51
N THR A 72 8.56 -7.38 9.85
CA THR A 72 8.35 -8.59 10.64
C THR A 72 7.29 -8.35 11.71
N ALA A 73 6.25 -9.18 11.73
CA ALA A 73 5.26 -9.19 12.80
C ALA A 73 5.77 -9.95 14.02
N LYS A 74 5.41 -9.47 15.21
CA LYS A 74 5.73 -10.12 16.49
C LYS A 74 4.99 -11.46 16.61
N LYS A 75 5.56 -12.36 17.42
CA LYS A 75 4.94 -13.67 17.70
C LYS A 75 3.54 -13.49 18.29
N GLY A 76 2.55 -14.14 17.67
CA GLY A 76 1.15 -14.10 18.10
C GLY A 76 0.31 -13.01 17.43
N ASN A 77 0.95 -12.10 16.69
CA ASN A 77 0.27 -11.05 15.94
C ASN A 77 0.01 -11.48 14.50
N THR A 78 -0.99 -10.85 13.89
CA THR A 78 -1.30 -11.01 12.47
C THR A 78 -0.77 -9.81 11.71
N LEU A 79 -0.10 -10.08 10.58
CA LEU A 79 0.29 -9.04 9.62
C LEU A 79 -0.77 -8.92 8.54
N LEU A 80 -1.17 -7.69 8.25
CA LEU A 80 -2.20 -7.36 7.27
C LEU A 80 -1.65 -6.36 6.27
N GLN A 81 -2.04 -6.52 5.02
CA GLN A 81 -1.80 -5.56 3.96
C GLN A 81 -3.12 -4.91 3.58
N ILE A 82 -3.18 -3.58 3.72
CA ILE A 82 -4.30 -2.77 3.27
C ILE A 82 -3.91 -2.18 1.93
N ASN A 83 -4.50 -2.67 0.84
CA ASN A 83 -4.29 -2.09 -0.50
C ASN A 83 -5.22 -0.89 -0.65
N LEU A 84 -4.68 0.23 -1.11
CA LEU A 84 -5.42 1.48 -1.27
C LEU A 84 -5.68 1.74 -2.74
N GLN A 85 -6.89 2.20 -3.03
CA GLN A 85 -7.30 2.61 -4.36
C GLN A 85 -8.05 3.94 -4.27
N PRO A 86 -7.94 4.81 -5.30
CA PRO A 86 -8.84 5.94 -5.37
C PRO A 86 -10.29 5.43 -5.48
N PHE A 87 -11.22 6.20 -4.93
CA PHE A 87 -12.64 5.99 -5.25
C PHE A 87 -12.86 6.07 -6.75
N GLU A 88 -13.88 5.38 -7.24
CA GLU A 88 -14.27 5.37 -8.64
C GLU A 88 -14.30 6.80 -9.23
N GLY A 89 -13.62 6.97 -10.37
CA GLY A 89 -13.51 8.25 -11.08
C GLY A 89 -12.57 9.28 -10.45
N LYS A 90 -11.87 8.98 -9.35
CA LYS A 90 -10.88 9.88 -8.73
C LYS A 90 -9.45 9.48 -9.05
N THR A 91 -8.55 10.45 -8.98
CA THR A 91 -7.11 10.21 -9.05
C THR A 91 -6.58 9.80 -7.69
N MET A 92 -5.62 8.89 -7.70
CA MET A 92 -4.83 8.57 -6.51
C MET A 92 -4.05 9.85 -6.10
N PRO A 93 -4.08 10.29 -4.82
CA PRO A 93 -3.35 11.48 -4.38
C PRO A 93 -1.85 11.41 -4.71
N GLU A 94 -1.05 12.47 -4.57
CA GLU A 94 0.41 12.36 -4.78
C GLU A 94 1.12 11.69 -3.59
N ALA A 95 2.34 11.18 -3.81
CA ALA A 95 3.15 10.52 -2.78
C ALA A 95 3.80 11.57 -1.84
N GLY A 96 4.20 11.16 -0.63
CA GLY A 96 4.79 12.07 0.37
C GLY A 96 3.79 12.49 1.45
N SER A 97 2.88 11.60 1.80
CA SER A 97 1.72 11.92 2.62
C SER A 97 2.04 11.95 4.10
N LYS A 98 1.84 13.11 4.70
CA LYS A 98 2.15 13.40 6.11
C LYS A 98 1.06 12.94 7.07
N ASN A 99 -0.16 12.69 6.57
CA ASN A 99 -1.32 12.41 7.42
C ASN A 99 -2.18 11.30 6.85
N ILE A 100 -1.84 10.06 7.24
CA ILE A 100 -2.61 8.86 6.90
C ILE A 100 -3.32 8.39 8.15
N ILE A 101 -4.65 8.27 8.09
CA ILE A 101 -5.50 7.91 9.23
C ILE A 101 -6.26 6.63 8.91
N ILE A 102 -6.08 5.61 9.74
CA ILE A 102 -6.85 4.36 9.68
C ILE A 102 -7.89 4.42 10.81
N LYS A 103 -9.16 4.41 10.45
CA LYS A 103 -10.27 4.30 11.41
C LYS A 103 -10.68 2.83 11.51
N SER A 104 -10.57 2.24 12.70
CA SER A 104 -11.02 0.86 12.94
C SER A 104 -11.94 0.77 14.15
N LYS A 105 -12.63 -0.36 14.29
CA LYS A 105 -13.38 -0.72 15.48
C LYS A 105 -12.69 -1.88 16.18
N PHE A 106 -12.34 -1.70 17.46
CA PHE A 106 -11.76 -2.74 18.30
C PHE A 106 -12.55 -2.87 19.60
N ALA A 107 -12.99 -4.09 19.92
CA ALA A 107 -13.78 -4.37 21.13
C ALA A 107 -14.98 -3.40 21.32
N GLY A 108 -15.67 -3.06 20.23
CA GLY A 108 -16.82 -2.15 20.26
C GLY A 108 -16.47 -0.65 20.18
N LYS A 109 -15.21 -0.27 20.41
CA LYS A 109 -14.77 1.14 20.41
C LYS A 109 -14.15 1.54 19.07
N LEU A 110 -14.40 2.76 18.63
CA LEU A 110 -13.74 3.34 17.45
C LEU A 110 -12.35 3.83 17.82
N CYS A 111 -11.36 3.38 17.07
CA CYS A 111 -9.96 3.75 17.21
C CYS A 111 -9.49 4.47 15.94
N LYS A 112 -8.56 5.42 16.11
CA LYS A 112 -7.85 6.08 15.01
C LYS A 112 -6.37 5.79 15.15
N PHE A 113 -5.76 5.28 14.09
CA PHE A 113 -4.32 5.08 13.99
C PHE A 113 -3.78 6.10 13.00
N TYR A 114 -2.70 6.77 13.41
CA TYR A 114 -2.01 7.76 12.59
C TYR A 114 -0.72 7.14 12.11
N VAL A 115 -0.57 7.03 10.79
CA VAL A 115 0.70 6.65 10.18
C VAL A 115 1.45 7.94 9.87
N THR A 116 2.59 8.12 10.51
CA THR A 116 3.36 9.37 10.49
C THR A 116 4.44 9.41 9.43
N ASN A 117 4.83 8.25 8.89
CA ASN A 117 5.89 8.12 7.90
C ASN A 117 5.45 7.21 6.75
N GLU A 118 5.75 7.64 5.53
CA GLU A 118 5.60 6.87 4.29
C GLU A 118 6.99 6.61 3.71
N LYS A 119 7.21 5.41 3.18
CA LYS A 119 8.44 5.07 2.45
C LYS A 119 8.08 4.70 1.02
N ALA A 120 8.65 5.41 0.07
CA ALA A 120 8.56 5.06 -1.34
C ALA A 120 9.54 3.92 -1.66
N PHE A 121 9.09 2.95 -2.45
CA PHE A 121 9.90 1.87 -2.96
C PHE A 121 10.06 2.01 -4.47
N ALA A 122 11.26 1.76 -4.97
CA ALA A 122 11.52 1.71 -6.40
C ALA A 122 10.79 0.49 -7.00
N THR A 123 10.23 0.66 -8.18
CA THR A 123 9.59 -0.42 -8.94
C THR A 123 10.14 -0.43 -10.35
N LEU A 124 10.20 -1.61 -10.97
CA LEU A 124 10.54 -1.69 -12.39
C LEU A 124 9.54 -0.87 -13.23
N PRO A 125 9.99 -0.24 -14.32
CA PRO A 125 9.10 0.44 -15.25
C PRO A 125 8.03 -0.53 -15.74
N ARG A 126 6.77 -0.10 -15.70
CA ARG A 126 5.67 -0.81 -16.36
C ARG A 126 5.35 -0.06 -17.64
N TYR A 127 5.59 -0.73 -18.77
CA TYR A 127 5.10 -0.30 -20.07
C TYR A 127 3.64 -0.73 -20.14
#